data_AF-A0A7J3MDD9-F1
#
_entry.id   AF-A0A7J3MDD9-F1
#
_cell.length_a   1.000
_cell.length_b   1.000
_cell.length_c   1.000
_cell.angle_alpha   90.00
_cell.angle_beta   90.00
_cell.angle_gamma   90.00
#
_symmetry.space_group_name_H-M   'P 1'
#
loop_
_entity.id
_entity.type
_entity.pdbx_description
1 polymer ?
#
loop_
_entity_poly.entity_id
_entity_poly.type
_entity_poly.pdbx_seq_one_letter_code
_entity_poly.pdbx_strand_id
1 'polypeptide(L)' 'TDYVEVYPMVISEAWAREKPVIGSNVGGIPYRISHGLNGLLRALDLH' A
#
# COMPACT_ATOMS: atom_id res chain seq x y z
N THR A 1 -1.46 6.54 18.06
CA THR A 1 -1.26 7.63 17.08
C THR A 1 -1.48 7.03 15.72
N ASP A 2 -2.53 7.45 15.03
CA ASP A 2 -2.92 6.91 13.73
C ASP A 2 -1.87 7.33 12.68
N TYR A 3 -1.08 6.37 12.20
CA TYR A 3 0.01 6.62 11.25
C TYR A 3 -0.58 6.76 9.84
N VAL A 4 -1.24 7.89 9.58
CA VAL A 4 -1.84 8.18 8.27
C VAL A 4 -0.76 8.61 7.30
N GLU A 5 -0.39 7.74 6.37
CA GLU A 5 0.43 8.10 5.23
C GLU A 5 -0.37 9.01 4.28
N VAL A 6 -0.17 10.32 4.39
CA VAL A 6 -0.83 11.34 3.55
C VAL A 6 -0.49 11.17 2.06
N TYR A 7 0.72 10.65 1.76
CA TYR A 7 1.15 10.36 0.40
C TYR A 7 2.17 9.21 0.42
N PRO A 8 1.82 8.00 -0.03
CA PRO A 8 2.74 6.87 0.03
C PRO A 8 3.83 6.98 -1.06
N MET A 9 4.83 7.84 -0.84
CA MET A 9 5.97 8.04 -1.75
C MET A 9 6.79 6.75 -1.92
N VAL A 10 6.92 5.96 -0.85
CA VAL A 10 7.65 4.68 -0.88
C VAL A 10 7.04 3.68 -1.88
N ILE A 11 5.72 3.69 -2.06
CA ILE A 11 5.04 2.85 -3.07
C ILE A 11 5.46 3.31 -4.48
N SER A 12 5.48 4.62 -4.73
CA SER A 12 5.90 5.17 -6.01
C SER A 12 7.38 4.88 -6.32
N GLU A 13 8.26 4.94 -5.32
CA GLU A 13 9.68 4.59 -5.48
C GLU A 13 9.92 3.10 -5.71
N ALA A 14 9.09 2.23 -5.10
CA ALA A 14 9.16 0.79 -5.31
C ALA A 14 8.75 0.43 -6.74
N TRP A 15 7.66 1.00 -7.27
CA TRP A 15 7.25 0.80 -8.66
C TRP A 15 8.26 1.37 -9.66
N ALA A 16 8.87 2.51 -9.38
CA ALA A 16 9.94 3.05 -10.22
C ALA A 16 11.17 2.12 -10.31
N ARG A 17 11.31 1.19 -9.35
CA ARG A 17 12.34 0.15 -9.33
C ARG A 17 11.81 -1.24 -9.70
N GLU A 18 10.62 -1.31 -10.28
CA GLU A 18 9.93 -2.54 -10.68
C GLU A 18 9.77 -3.56 -9.53
N LYS A 19 9.72 -3.07 -8.28
CA LYS A 19 9.55 -3.91 -7.11
C LYS A 19 8.05 -4.11 -6.81
N PRO A 20 7.61 -5.34 -6.54
CA PRO A 20 6.24 -5.61 -6.11
C PRO A 20 5.99 -4.99 -4.74
N VAL A 21 4.79 -4.44 -4.55
CA VAL A 21 4.36 -3.79 -3.30
C VAL A 21 3.21 -4.58 -2.67
N ILE A 22 3.34 -4.86 -1.37
CA ILE A 22 2.29 -5.42 -0.53
C ILE A 22 1.96 -4.36 0.52
N GLY A 23 0.70 -3.94 0.59
CA GLY A 23 0.25 -2.89 1.50
C GLY A 23 -0.93 -3.33 2.37
N SER A 24 -1.04 -2.73 3.55
CA SER A 24 -2.19 -2.95 4.44
C SER A 24 -3.40 -2.13 3.97
N ASN A 25 -4.61 -2.63 4.17
CA ASN A 25 -5.84 -1.89 3.89
C ASN A 25 -6.13 -0.82 4.98
N VAL A 26 -5.21 0.13 5.13
CA VAL A 26 -5.24 1.18 6.15
C VAL A 26 -4.88 2.53 5.52
N GLY A 27 -5.55 3.60 5.94
CA GLY A 27 -5.23 4.98 5.55
C GLY A 27 -5.31 5.23 4.04
N GLY A 28 -4.29 5.90 3.49
CA GLY A 28 -4.21 6.27 2.06
C GLY A 28 -3.75 5.15 1.10
N ILE A 29 -3.30 4.01 1.63
CA ILE A 29 -2.74 2.89 0.86
C ILE A 29 -3.75 2.27 -0.13
N PRO A 30 -5.01 1.97 0.24
CA PRO A 30 -5.98 1.40 -0.70
C PRO A 30 -6.35 2.29 -1.87
N TYR A 31 -6.10 3.61 -1.79
CA TYR A 31 -6.30 4.52 -2.91
C TYR A 31 -5.18 4.43 -3.97
N ARG A 32 -4.07 3.77 -3.65
CA ARG A 32 -2.92 3.60 -4.58
C ARG A 32 -2.79 2.18 -5.10
N ILE A 33 -3.04 1.19 -4.26
CA ILE A 33 -2.94 -0.22 -4.64
C ILE A 33 -4.32 -0.70 -5.11
N SER A 34 -4.38 -1.18 -6.34
CA SER A 34 -5.50 -1.98 -6.84
C SER A 34 -5.13 -3.45 -6.67
N HIS A 35 -5.80 -4.13 -5.73
CA HIS A 35 -5.51 -5.51 -5.38
C HIS A 35 -5.48 -6.42 -6.61
N GLY A 36 -4.38 -7.15 -6.80
CA GLY A 36 -4.21 -8.10 -7.90
C GLY A 36 -3.89 -7.46 -9.26
N LEU A 37 -3.85 -6.13 -9.36
CA LEU A 37 -3.48 -5.42 -10.59
C LEU A 37 -2.07 -4.82 -10.52
N ASN A 38 -1.78 -4.01 -9.49
CA ASN A 38 -0.49 -3.31 -9.34
C ASN A 38 0.17 -3.54 -7.98
N GLY A 39 -0.42 -4.42 -7.16
CA GLY A 39 0.09 -4.81 -5.85
C GLY A 39 -0.92 -5.68 -5.10
N LEU A 40 -0.53 -6.13 -3.92
CA LEU A 40 -1.40 -6.90 -3.04
C LEU A 40 -1.82 -6.04 -1.85
N LEU A 41 -3.13 -5.84 -1.69
CA LEU A 41 -3.71 -5.31 -0.46
C LEU A 41 -4.08 -6.44 0.48
N ARG A 42 -3.58 -6.40 1.71
CA ARG A 42 -4.00 -7.31 2.78
C ARG A 42 -4.78 -6.51 3.83
N ALA A 43 -5.94 -7.00 4.24
CA ALA A 43 -6.60 -6.47 5.44
C ALA A 43 -5.74 -6.80 6.67
N LEU A 44 -5.57 -5.84 7.58
CA LEU A 44 -5.07 -6.15 8.92
C LEU A 44 -6.23 -6.85 9.65
N ASP A 45 -6.27 -8.16 9.53
CA ASP A 45 -7.13 -8.99 10.35
C ASP A 45 -6.38 -9.27 11.66
N LEU A 46 -6.90 -8.70 12.76
CA LEU A 46 -6.41 -8.91 14.12
C LEU A 46 -6.84 -10.32 14.57
N HIS A 47 -6.01 -11.32 14.34
CA HIS A 47 -6.03 -12.59 15.08
C HIS A 47 -4.75 -12.71 15.90
#